data_AF-A0A0T5Z7M5-F1
#
_entry.id   AF-A0A0T5Z7M5-F1
#
_cell.length_a   1.000
_cell.length_b   1.000
_cell.length_c   1.000
_cell.angle_alpha   90.00
_cell.angle_beta   90.00
_cell.angle_gamma   90.00
#
_symmetry.space_group_name_H-M   'P 1'
#
loop_
_entity.id
_entity.type
_entity.pdbx_description
1 polymer ?
#
loop_
_entity_poly.entity_id
_entity_poly.type
_entity_poly.pdbx_seq_one_letter_code
_entity_poly.pdbx_strand_id
1 'polypeptide(L)' 'MSESNFINEINKRRTFAIISHPDAGKTTLTEKLLLYGGAIQMAGTVKGRKATRHATSDWMEMEKERGISVTSSV' A
#
# COMPACT_ATOMS: atom_id res chain seq x y z
N MET A 1 -10.32 27.32 -21.09
CA MET A 1 -10.86 26.69 -19.87
C MET A 1 -10.56 25.18 -19.80
N SER A 2 -10.64 24.42 -20.90
CA SER A 2 -10.28 22.99 -20.91
C SER A 2 -8.79 22.72 -20.59
N GLU A 3 -7.87 23.51 -21.16
CA GLU A 3 -6.42 23.38 -20.90
C GLU A 3 -6.05 23.64 -19.44
N SER A 4 -6.67 24.64 -18.80
CA SER A 4 -6.44 24.93 -17.38
C SER A 4 -6.88 23.77 -16.50
N ASN A 5 -7.99 23.10 -16.84
CA ASN A 5 -8.45 21.91 -16.13
C ASN A 5 -7.49 20.73 -16.35
N PHE A 6 -7.03 20.52 -17.59
CA PHE A 6 -6.05 19.48 -17.91
C PHE A 6 -4.74 19.62 -17.12
N ILE A 7 -4.16 20.83 -17.09
CA ILE A 7 -2.94 21.12 -16.33
C ILE A 7 -3.17 20.93 -14.83
N ASN A 8 -4.32 21.37 -14.30
CA ASN A 8 -4.66 21.19 -12.88
C ASN A 8 -4.75 19.71 -12.49
N GLU A 9 -5.36 18.88 -13.34
CA GLU A 9 -5.45 17.44 -13.09
C GLU A 9 -4.07 16.75 -13.15
N ILE A 10 -3.18 17.17 -14.05
CA ILE A 10 -1.79 16.68 -14.06
C ILE A 10 -1.09 17.03 -12.75
N ASN A 11 -1.22 18.28 -12.31
CA ASN A 11 -0.56 18.78 -11.10
C ASN A 11 -1.06 18.14 -9.79
N LYS A 12 -2.23 17.49 -9.79
CA LYS A 12 -2.76 16.73 -8.64
C LYS A 12 -2.18 15.32 -8.53
N ARG A 13 -1.76 14.69 -9.63
CA ARG A 13 -1.32 13.28 -9.64
C ARG A 13 0.04 13.12 -8.97
N ARG A 14 0.22 12.04 -8.20
CA ARG A 14 1.49 11.65 -7.58
C ARG A 14 1.68 10.15 -7.81
N THR A 15 2.66 9.78 -8.63
CA THR A 15 3.03 8.39 -8.90
C THR A 15 4.39 8.13 -8.26
N PHE A 16 4.48 7.17 -7.36
CA PHE A 16 5.71 6.83 -6.65
C PHE A 16 5.75 5.34 -6.30
N ALA A 17 6.94 4.86 -5.91
CA ALA A 17 7.17 3.49 -5.46
C ALA A 17 7.88 3.48 -4.11
N ILE A 18 7.64 2.44 -3.30
CA ILE A 18 8.33 2.21 -2.02
C ILE A 18 9.32 1.06 -2.22
N ILE A 19 10.62 1.38 -2.24
CA ILE A 19 11.71 0.41 -2.36
C ILE A 19 12.52 0.36 -1.07
N SER A 20 12.86 -0.84 -0.60
CA SER A 20 13.75 -1.01 0.56
C SER A 20 14.23 -2.46 0.70
N HIS A 21 15.18 -2.67 1.61
CA HIS A 21 15.66 -3.99 2.00
C HIS A 21 14.52 -4.91 2.52
N PRO A 22 14.61 -6.25 2.37
CA PRO A 22 13.67 -7.19 3.01
C PRO A 22 13.43 -6.85 4.49
N ASP A 23 12.20 -7.07 4.96
CA ASP A 23 11.75 -6.79 6.33
C ASP A 23 11.82 -5.34 6.85
N ALA A 24 12.21 -4.36 6.02
CA ALA A 24 12.27 -2.94 6.42
C ALA A 24 10.89 -2.26 6.57
N GLY A 25 9.78 -2.99 6.46
CA GLY A 25 8.44 -2.48 6.76
C GLY A 25 7.70 -1.78 5.62
N LYS A 26 8.03 -2.06 4.35
CA LYS A 26 7.32 -1.50 3.16
C LYS A 26 5.81 -1.66 3.25
N THR A 27 5.37 -2.89 3.49
CA THR A 27 3.95 -3.26 3.58
C THR A 27 3.24 -2.50 4.71
N THR A 28 3.88 -2.39 5.88
CA THR A 28 3.33 -1.60 7.01
C THR A 28 3.16 -0.12 6.65
N LEU A 29 4.10 0.46 5.89
CA LEU A 29 4.00 1.84 5.43
C LEU A 29 2.88 2.00 4.40
N THR A 30 2.76 1.07 3.45
CA THR A 30 1.69 1.06 2.44
C THR A 30 0.30 1.02 3.08
N GLU A 31 0.08 0.14 4.05
CA GLU A 31 -1.20 0.02 4.78
C GLU A 31 -1.59 1.33 5.50
N LYS A 32 -0.63 2.03 6.10
CA LYS A 32 -0.88 3.33 6.73
C LYS A 32 -1.21 4.42 5.70
N LEU A 33 -0.53 4.43 4.56
CA LEU A 33 -0.81 5.37 3.48
C LEU A 33 -2.23 5.16 2.92
N LEU A 34 -2.64 3.91 2.71
CA LEU A 34 -4.00 3.58 2.28
C LEU A 34 -5.05 3.98 3.31
N LEU A 35 -4.78 3.76 4.61
CA LEU A 35 -5.69 4.19 5.68
C LEU A 35 -5.85 5.71 5.72
N TYR A 36 -4.74 6.45 5.68
CA TYR A 36 -4.79 7.93 5.70
C TYR A 36 -5.36 8.52 4.41
N GLY A 37 -5.19 7.84 3.28
CA GLY A 37 -5.83 8.20 2.02
C GLY A 37 -7.31 7.85 1.96
N GLY A 38 -7.87 7.20 2.98
CA GLY A 38 -9.26 6.74 3.01
C GLY A 38 -9.55 5.58 2.04
N ALA A 39 -8.53 4.95 1.46
CA ALA A 39 -8.67 3.82 0.55
C ALA A 39 -9.05 2.52 1.28
N ILE A 40 -8.68 2.41 2.57
CA ILE A 40 -9.11 1.34 3.47
C ILE A 40 -9.62 1.94 4.78
N GLN A 41 -10.62 1.30 5.40
CA GLN A 41 -11.18 1.76 6.68
C GLN A 41 -10.32 1.38 7.89
N MET A 42 -9.43 0.40 7.75
CA MET A 42 -8.58 -0.10 8.83
C MET A 42 -7.29 -0.71 8.26
N ALA A 43 -6.13 -0.32 8.79
CA ALA A 43 -4.83 -0.86 8.38
C ALA A 43 -4.52 -2.22 9.03
N GLY A 44 -4.02 -3.17 8.24
CA GLY A 44 -3.48 -4.45 8.72
C GLY A 44 -2.02 -4.35 9.18
N THR A 45 -1.49 -5.42 9.80
CA THR A 45 -0.07 -5.49 10.25
C THR A 45 0.54 -6.83 9.82
N VAL A 46 1.79 -6.80 9.31
CA VAL A 46 2.48 -7.99 8.77
C VAL A 46 2.98 -8.97 9.85
N LYS A 47 3.35 -8.48 11.05
CA LYS A 47 3.77 -9.31 12.17
C LYS A 47 2.79 -9.21 13.33
N GLY A 48 1.93 -10.22 13.45
CA GLY A 48 1.10 -10.40 14.63
C GLY A 48 0.56 -11.81 14.74
N ARG A 49 1.22 -12.66 15.54
CA ARG A 49 0.67 -13.94 16.06
C ARG A 49 -0.66 -13.78 16.84
N LYS A 50 -1.24 -12.58 16.90
CA LYS A 50 -2.46 -12.18 17.61
C LYS A 50 -3.26 -11.09 16.89
N ALA A 51 -2.88 -10.68 15.67
CA ALA A 51 -3.74 -9.82 14.87
C ALA A 51 -4.73 -10.72 14.14
N THR A 52 -6.01 -10.57 14.39
CA THR A 52 -7.08 -11.39 13.79
C THR A 52 -7.19 -11.19 12.27
N ARG A 53 -6.40 -10.29 11.66
CA ARG A 53 -6.49 -9.88 10.26
C ARG A 53 -5.11 -9.63 9.66
N HIS A 54 -4.85 -10.28 8.53
CA HIS A 54 -3.66 -10.10 7.70
C HIS A 54 -3.69 -8.75 6.97
N ALA A 55 -2.52 -8.28 6.50
CA ALA A 55 -2.45 -7.10 5.62
C ALA A 55 -3.35 -7.29 4.39
N THR A 56 -4.06 -6.24 4.02
CA THR A 56 -5.00 -6.25 2.89
C THR A 56 -4.31 -6.06 1.56
N SER A 57 -3.09 -5.51 1.56
CA SER A 57 -2.25 -5.34 0.37
C SER A 57 -1.63 -6.63 -0.16
N ASP A 58 -1.54 -7.67 0.67
CA ASP A 58 -0.94 -8.95 0.29
C ASP A 58 -2.03 -9.79 -0.41
N TRP A 59 -2.03 -9.81 -1.74
CA TRP A 59 -3.07 -10.49 -2.52
C TRP A 59 -2.84 -11.99 -2.63
N MET A 60 -1.58 -12.45 -2.56
CA MET A 60 -1.25 -13.87 -2.68
C MET A 60 -1.17 -14.57 -1.33
N GLU A 61 -1.75 -15.76 -1.23
CA GLU A 61 -1.70 -16.61 -0.03
C GLU A 61 -0.24 -16.94 0.38
N MET A 62 0.66 -17.06 -0.60
CA MET A 62 2.11 -17.21 -0.41
C MET A 62 2.77 -16.00 0.27
N GLU A 63 2.33 -14.77 -0.04
CA GLU A 63 2.84 -13.53 0.57
C GLU A 63 2.44 -13.48 2.05
N LYS A 64 1.20 -13.88 2.36
CA LYS A 64 0.68 -13.95 3.74
C LYS A 64 1.39 -15.01 4.58
N GLU A 65 1.65 -16.19 4.04
CA GLU A 65 2.36 -17.27 4.76
C GLU A 65 3.82 -16.93 5.06
N ARG A 66 4.50 -16.24 4.15
CA ARG A 66 5.94 -15.94 4.25
C ARG A 66 6.24 -14.54 4.79
N GLY A 67 5.24 -13.66 4.90
CA GLY A 67 5.42 -12.27 5.34
C GLY A 67 6.26 -11.44 4.36
N ILE A 68 6.31 -11.84 3.08
CA ILE A 68 7.07 -11.17 2.02
C ILE A 68 6.10 -10.52 1.04
N SER A 69 6.46 -9.35 0.51
CA SER A 69 5.75 -8.71 -0.60
C SER A 69 6.47 -9.09 -1.90
N VAL A 70 5.80 -9.83 -2.77
CA VAL A 70 6.34 -10.40 -4.01
C VAL A 70 5.79 -9.67 -5.24
N THR A 71 4.60 -9.08 -5.14
CA THR A 71 3.96 -8.40 -6.28
C THR A 71 3.87 -6.88 -6.11
N SER A 72 4.30 -6.15 -7.14
CA SER A 72 3.84 -4.78 -7.36
C SER A 72 2.35 -4.86 -7.65
N SER A 73 1.50 -4.50 -6.69
CA SER A 73 0.06 -4.39 -6.89
C SER A 73 -0.18 -3.52 -8.13
N VAL A 74 -0.78 -4.12 -9.17
CA VAL A 74 -1.22 -3.41 -10.37
C VAL A 74 -2.59 -2.82 -10.12
#